data_AF-A0A4P6YD35-F1
#
_entry.id   AF-A0A4P6YD35-F1
#
_cell.length_a   1.000
_cell.length_b   1.000
_cell.length_c   1.000
_cell.angle_alpha   90.00
_cell.angle_beta   90.00
_cell.angle_gamma   90.00
#
_symmetry.space_group_name_H-M   'P 1'
#
loop_
_entity.id
_entity.type
_entity.pdbx_description
1 polymer ?
#
loop_
_entity_poly.entity_id
_entity_poly.type
_entity_poly.pdbx_seq_one_letter_code
_entity_poly.pdbx_strand_id
1 'polypeptide(L)'
;MAKVKYYYDSENLAYRKIITKTRKKIGVVFLFLVASALFGFLSVVFLLNTPYFETPKNRIQARELENLKIRYAILNKKIDQIENVIDQIEDRDNNLYRVYFNASPIALEERKSGYKGANRYKELEGFDNSKLVMYTTKRIDVLQKELAIQSKSLDEILKMAKAKDKLLAAIPAIQPVKNENLKSMVSGFGYRTDPFTKARKMHEGMDFTAKTGTPIFATGDGVVERADNTASGFGNHIVIRHGFGYETLYAHLSKYKCRAGQRIQRGDIIGYVGSTGRSEGPHLHYEVHKNGKVVNPLNFYYGNISAVEYVAIAQLADQENQSFD
;
A
#
# COMPACT_ATOMS: atom_id res chain seq x y z
N MET A 1 47.43 24.61 94.01
CA MET A 1 46.99 23.61 95.02
C MET A 1 45.65 23.01 94.57
N ALA A 2 45.53 21.68 94.53
CA ALA A 2 44.29 21.03 94.08
C ALA A 2 43.16 21.21 95.12
N LYS A 3 42.00 21.74 94.71
CA LYS A 3 40.81 21.85 95.57
C LYS A 3 40.32 20.45 95.95
N VAL A 4 40.50 20.06 97.20
CA VAL A 4 40.06 18.77 97.73
C VAL A 4 38.61 18.89 98.19
N LYS A 5 37.72 18.02 97.70
CA LYS A 5 36.30 17.98 98.11
C LYS A 5 36.11 17.03 99.29
N TYR A 6 35.32 17.44 100.28
CA TYR A 6 34.94 16.66 101.45
C TYR A 6 33.42 16.45 101.44
N TYR A 7 32.94 15.34 101.99
CA TYR A 7 31.52 15.17 102.32
C TYR A 7 31.38 15.02 103.83
N TYR A 8 30.26 15.49 104.38
CA TYR A 8 29.94 15.35 105.80
C TYR A 8 29.31 13.98 106.02
N ASP A 9 29.93 13.16 106.85
CA ASP A 9 29.42 11.86 107.28
C ASP A 9 28.60 12.09 108.56
N SER A 10 27.27 12.04 108.44
CA SER A 10 26.33 12.34 109.53
C SER A 10 26.36 11.32 110.67
N GLU A 11 26.83 10.10 110.43
CA GLU A 11 26.90 9.06 111.47
C GLU A 11 28.14 9.22 112.36
N ASN A 12 29.23 9.74 111.81
CA ASN A 12 30.49 9.93 112.51
C ASN A 12 30.82 11.42 112.79
N LEU A 13 29.90 12.34 112.48
CA LEU A 13 30.01 13.80 112.63
C LEU A 13 31.32 14.39 112.06
N ALA A 14 31.85 13.82 110.97
CA ALA A 14 33.18 14.16 110.46
C ALA A 14 33.20 14.43 108.95
N TYR A 15 34.02 15.39 108.53
CA TYR A 15 34.25 15.68 107.11
C TYR A 15 35.28 14.70 106.53
N ARG A 16 34.84 13.78 105.67
CA ARG A 16 35.71 12.79 105.01
C ARG A 16 36.12 13.25 103.62
N LYS A 17 37.41 13.10 103.30
CA LYS A 17 37.96 13.44 101.98
C LYS A 17 37.37 12.52 100.90
N ILE A 18 36.84 13.09 99.82
CA ILE A 18 36.34 12.31 98.69
C ILE A 18 37.55 11.79 97.90
N ILE A 19 37.96 10.56 98.18
CA ILE A 19 38.99 9.86 97.41
C ILE A 19 38.32 9.21 96.20
N THR A 20 38.41 9.86 95.04
CA THR A 20 37.94 9.27 93.78
C THR A 20 38.98 8.27 93.27
N LYS A 21 38.66 6.97 93.28
CA LYS A 21 39.49 5.95 92.62
C LYS A 21 39.62 6.30 91.14
N THR A 22 40.84 6.31 90.59
CA THR A 22 41.13 6.59 89.17
C THR A 22 40.26 5.75 88.23
N ARG A 23 40.01 4.49 88.57
CA ARG A 23 39.09 3.57 87.85
C ARG A 23 37.66 4.11 87.72
N LYS A 24 37.12 4.81 88.73
CA LYS A 24 35.76 5.38 88.68
C LYS A 24 35.68 6.60 87.75
N LYS A 25 36.74 7.43 87.70
CA LYS A 25 36.83 8.54 86.74
C LYS A 25 36.92 8.02 85.30
N ILE A 26 37.75 7.00 85.06
CA ILE A 26 37.87 6.35 83.75
C ILE A 26 36.54 5.73 83.32
N GLY A 27 35.82 5.05 84.24
CA GLY A 27 34.51 4.47 83.95
C GLY A 27 33.45 5.50 83.56
N VAL A 28 33.41 6.67 84.22
CA VAL A 28 32.48 7.75 83.85
C VAL A 28 32.82 8.37 82.49
N VAL A 29 34.10 8.57 82.18
CA VAL A 29 34.54 9.06 80.86
C VAL A 29 34.18 8.05 79.76
N PHE A 30 34.40 6.76 80.01
CA PHE A 30 34.02 5.70 79.08
C PHE A 30 32.51 5.64 78.86
N LEU A 31 31.70 5.71 79.94
CA LEU A 31 30.25 5.74 79.85
C LEU A 31 29.75 6.95 79.03
N PHE A 32 30.36 8.12 79.23
CA PHE A 32 30.04 9.33 78.47
C PHE A 32 30.36 9.16 76.97
N LEU A 33 31.50 8.56 76.63
CA LEU A 33 31.87 8.27 75.23
C LEU A 33 30.88 7.29 74.58
N VAL A 34 30.49 6.24 75.28
CA VAL A 34 29.51 5.26 74.79
C VAL A 34 28.12 5.91 74.62
N ALA A 35 27.67 6.71 75.58
CA ALA A 35 26.39 7.40 75.50
C ALA A 35 26.36 8.43 74.35
N SER A 36 27.45 9.17 74.15
CA SER A 36 27.61 10.11 73.03
C SER A 36 27.61 9.39 71.68
N ALA A 37 28.32 8.27 71.56
CA ALA A 37 28.32 7.45 70.35
C ALA A 37 26.92 6.88 70.03
N LEU A 38 26.20 6.41 71.05
CA LEU A 38 24.83 5.89 70.91
C LEU A 38 23.84 6.99 70.52
N PHE A 39 23.95 8.17 71.12
CA PHE A 39 23.15 9.34 70.75
C PHE A 39 23.43 9.80 69.31
N GLY A 40 24.69 9.82 68.90
CA GLY A 40 25.10 10.12 67.53
C GLY A 40 24.54 9.10 66.52
N PHE A 41 24.61 7.81 66.83
CA PHE A 41 24.04 6.75 66.01
C PHE A 41 22.52 6.90 65.87
N LEU A 42 21.80 7.10 66.98
CA LEU A 42 20.35 7.31 66.97
C LEU A 42 19.95 8.57 66.18
N SER A 43 20.73 9.64 66.30
CA SER A 43 20.50 10.89 65.55
C SER A 43 20.68 10.68 64.04
N VAL A 44 21.69 9.92 63.62
CA VAL A 44 21.89 9.57 62.20
C VAL A 44 20.74 8.70 61.68
N VAL A 45 20.33 7.67 62.42
CA VAL A 45 19.21 6.80 62.04
C VAL A 45 17.92 7.62 61.92
N PHE A 46 17.67 8.53 62.87
CA PHE A 46 16.54 9.45 62.83
C PHE A 46 16.59 10.35 61.59
N LEU A 47 17.73 10.99 61.32
CA LEU A 47 17.90 11.86 60.15
C LEU A 47 17.71 11.11 58.82
N LEU A 48 18.24 9.90 58.68
CA LEU A 48 18.08 9.06 57.49
C LEU A 48 16.63 8.60 57.26
N ASN A 49 15.85 8.48 58.32
CA ASN A 49 14.45 8.01 58.26
C ASN A 49 13.43 9.17 58.29
N THR A 50 13.90 10.43 58.33
CA THR A 50 13.01 11.59 58.24
C THR A 50 12.91 12.08 56.79
N PRO A 51 11.70 12.43 56.31
CA PRO A 51 11.49 12.89 54.94
C PRO A 51 12.08 14.29 54.65
N TYR A 52 12.64 14.96 55.67
CA TYR A 52 13.19 16.31 55.54
C TYR A 52 14.59 16.37 54.90
N PHE A 53 15.37 15.29 54.98
CA PHE A 53 16.76 15.25 54.50
C PHE A 53 16.92 14.32 53.29
N GLU A 54 16.48 14.78 52.12
CA GLU A 54 16.77 14.09 50.86
C GLU A 54 18.23 14.30 50.44
N THR A 55 18.92 13.21 50.11
CA THR A 55 20.26 13.31 49.53
C THR A 55 20.19 13.94 48.13
N PRO A 56 21.24 14.69 47.68
CA PRO A 56 21.30 15.22 46.33
C PRO A 56 21.10 14.14 45.25
N LYS A 57 21.59 12.92 45.50
CA LYS A 57 21.42 11.75 44.62
C LYS A 57 19.95 11.36 44.48
N ASN A 58 19.20 11.27 45.57
CA ASN A 58 17.77 10.94 45.53
C ASN A 58 16.97 11.99 44.75
N ARG A 59 17.29 13.28 44.92
CA ARG A 59 16.64 14.37 44.15
C ARG A 59 16.93 14.29 42.66
N ILE A 60 18.17 13.98 42.28
CA ILE A 60 18.54 13.80 40.86
C ILE A 60 17.79 12.59 40.30
N GLN A 61 17.77 11.46 41.00
CA GLN A 61 17.04 10.26 40.59
C GLN A 61 15.53 10.51 40.45
N ALA A 62 14.92 11.26 41.36
CA ALA A 62 13.52 11.65 41.26
C ALA A 62 13.25 12.51 40.01
N ARG A 63 14.13 13.47 39.72
CA ARG A 63 14.05 14.28 38.49
C ARG A 63 14.23 13.45 37.22
N GLU A 64 15.16 12.50 37.23
CA GLU A 64 15.37 11.56 36.13
C GLU A 64 14.13 10.70 35.89
N LEU A 65 13.51 10.19 36.96
CA LEU A 65 12.28 9.40 36.88
C LEU A 65 11.11 10.22 36.30
N GLU A 66 10.94 11.47 36.75
CA GLU A 66 9.96 12.41 36.18
C GLU A 66 10.22 12.66 34.68
N ASN A 67 11.48 12.87 34.28
CA ASN A 67 11.85 13.04 32.87
C ASN A 67 11.53 11.78 32.04
N LEU A 68 11.83 10.59 32.56
CA LEU A 68 11.51 9.31 31.91
C LEU A 68 10.00 9.13 31.73
N LYS A 69 9.17 9.48 32.72
CA LYS A 69 7.70 9.46 32.59
C LYS A 69 7.21 10.37 31.47
N ILE A 70 7.74 11.59 31.38
CA ILE A 70 7.38 12.54 30.31
C ILE A 70 7.78 11.98 28.94
N ARG A 71 9.01 11.46 28.80
CA ARG A 71 9.48 10.83 27.54
C ARG A 71 8.60 9.65 27.13
N TYR A 72 8.21 8.84 28.09
CA TYR A 72 7.33 7.70 27.86
C TYR A 72 5.93 8.15 27.40
N ALA A 73 5.35 9.18 28.02
CA ALA A 73 4.07 9.74 27.59
C ALA A 73 4.12 10.29 26.14
N ILE A 74 5.22 10.96 25.78
CA ILE A 74 5.45 11.44 24.40
C ILE A 74 5.58 10.26 23.43
N LEU A 75 6.29 9.20 23.82
CA LEU A 75 6.44 7.99 22.99
C LEU A 75 5.09 7.32 22.75
N ASN A 76 4.26 7.17 23.77
CA ASN A 76 2.90 6.63 23.63
C ASN A 76 2.05 7.47 22.69
N LYS A 77 2.08 8.81 22.83
CA LYS A 77 1.37 9.70 21.91
C LYS A 77 1.81 9.51 20.45
N LYS A 78 3.10 9.25 20.21
CA LYS A 78 3.61 8.94 18.86
C LYS A 78 3.12 7.59 18.36
N ILE A 79 3.04 6.58 19.23
CA ILE A 79 2.45 5.27 18.91
C ILE A 79 0.97 5.46 18.51
N ASP A 80 0.20 6.22 19.27
CA ASP A 80 -1.21 6.53 18.94
C ASP A 80 -1.34 7.23 17.57
N GLN A 81 -0.41 8.14 17.24
CA GLN A 81 -0.38 8.79 15.93
C GLN A 81 -0.06 7.80 14.80
N ILE A 82 0.86 6.87 15.01
CA ILE A 82 1.20 5.83 14.04
C ILE A 82 0.03 4.87 13.84
N GLU A 83 -0.65 4.46 14.92
CA GLU A 83 -1.86 3.64 14.85
C GLU A 83 -2.93 4.31 13.98
N ASN A 84 -3.21 5.60 14.20
CA ASN A 84 -4.18 6.34 13.38
C ASN A 84 -3.79 6.37 11.90
N VAL A 85 -2.51 6.60 11.60
CA VAL A 85 -2.03 6.57 10.20
C VAL A 85 -2.19 5.19 9.59
N ILE A 86 -1.89 4.11 10.33
CA ILE A 86 -2.06 2.75 9.86
C ILE A 86 -3.54 2.44 9.61
N ASP A 87 -4.43 2.80 10.53
CA ASP A 87 -5.88 2.64 10.37
C ASP A 87 -6.39 3.37 9.11
N GLN A 88 -5.90 4.59 8.83
CA GLN A 88 -6.24 5.33 7.60
C GLN A 88 -5.72 4.64 6.33
N ILE A 89 -4.54 4.03 6.38
CA ILE A 89 -4.00 3.28 5.24
C ILE A 89 -4.79 2.00 5.02
N GLU A 90 -5.15 1.29 6.09
CA GLU A 90 -6.01 0.11 6.05
C GLU A 90 -7.39 0.44 5.44
N ASP A 91 -7.99 1.57 5.84
CA ASP A 91 -9.25 2.04 5.29
C ASP A 91 -9.15 2.29 3.78
N ARG A 92 -8.11 3.01 3.33
CA ARG A 92 -7.87 3.26 1.89
C ARG A 92 -7.59 1.97 1.13
N ASP A 93 -6.85 1.03 1.70
CA ASP A 93 -6.61 -0.27 1.10
C ASP A 93 -7.90 -1.03 0.85
N ASN A 94 -8.71 -1.22 1.90
CA ASN A 94 -9.96 -1.98 1.78
C ASN A 94 -11.04 -1.25 0.97
N ASN A 95 -11.24 0.05 1.21
CA ASN A 95 -12.41 0.78 0.71
C ASN A 95 -12.16 1.56 -0.58
N LEU A 96 -10.89 1.81 -0.95
CA LEU A 96 -10.55 2.49 -2.20
C LEU A 96 -9.83 1.55 -3.17
N TYR A 97 -8.66 1.04 -2.80
CA TYR A 97 -7.82 0.30 -3.74
C TYR A 97 -8.41 -1.07 -4.08
N ARG A 98 -8.79 -1.86 -3.09
CA ARG A 98 -9.36 -3.20 -3.31
C ARG A 98 -10.71 -3.14 -3.99
N VAL A 99 -11.56 -2.17 -3.66
CA VAL A 99 -12.82 -1.91 -4.38
C VAL A 99 -12.54 -1.58 -5.85
N TYR A 100 -11.61 -0.65 -6.13
CA TYR A 100 -11.28 -0.27 -7.51
C TYR A 100 -10.79 -1.47 -8.37
N PHE A 101 -10.03 -2.39 -7.76
CA PHE A 101 -9.53 -3.58 -8.43
C PHE A 101 -10.43 -4.83 -8.27
N ASN A 102 -11.63 -4.70 -7.67
CA ASN A 102 -12.54 -5.80 -7.35
C ASN A 102 -11.86 -6.96 -6.57
N ALA A 103 -10.98 -6.62 -5.63
CA ALA A 103 -10.30 -7.56 -4.75
C ALA A 103 -11.01 -7.66 -3.39
N SER A 104 -10.91 -8.82 -2.72
CA SER A 104 -11.47 -9.01 -1.38
C SER A 104 -10.72 -8.17 -0.34
N PRO A 105 -11.41 -7.57 0.65
CA PRO A 105 -10.78 -6.85 1.74
C PRO A 105 -9.95 -7.79 2.62
N ILE A 106 -8.89 -7.28 3.23
CA ILE A 106 -8.15 -8.00 4.27
C ILE A 106 -8.92 -7.84 5.58
N ALA A 107 -9.10 -8.95 6.31
CA ALA A 107 -9.81 -8.94 7.58
C ALA A 107 -9.00 -8.24 8.68
N LEU A 108 -9.68 -7.52 9.58
CA LEU A 108 -9.05 -6.87 10.74
C LEU A 108 -8.28 -7.88 11.59
N GLU A 109 -8.82 -9.08 11.78
CA GLU A 109 -8.15 -10.16 12.50
C GLU A 109 -6.83 -10.56 11.86
N GLU A 110 -6.74 -10.54 10.53
CA GLU A 110 -5.50 -10.84 9.84
C GLU A 110 -4.46 -9.74 10.10
N ARG A 111 -4.87 -8.46 10.00
CA ARG A 111 -4.01 -7.29 10.26
C ARG A 111 -3.55 -7.21 11.70
N LYS A 112 -4.47 -7.27 12.65
CA LYS A 112 -4.24 -7.02 14.10
C LYS A 112 -3.87 -8.29 14.86
N SER A 113 -3.77 -9.44 14.20
CA SER A 113 -3.33 -10.66 14.86
C SER A 113 -1.93 -10.46 15.43
N GLY A 114 -1.76 -10.45 16.75
CA GLY A 114 -0.43 -10.42 17.36
C GLY A 114 0.44 -11.61 16.91
N TYR A 115 1.72 -11.61 17.31
CA TYR A 115 2.55 -12.80 17.17
C TYR A 115 2.02 -13.91 18.09
N LYS A 116 1.75 -15.09 17.52
CA LYS A 116 1.39 -16.30 18.29
C LYS A 116 2.68 -16.97 18.76
N GLY A 117 2.92 -16.99 20.08
CA GLY A 117 4.09 -17.65 20.66
C GLY A 117 4.09 -17.56 22.19
N ALA A 118 4.55 -18.62 22.86
CA ALA A 118 4.61 -18.68 24.31
C ALA A 118 5.61 -17.63 24.86
N ASN A 119 5.08 -16.68 25.62
CA ASN A 119 5.77 -15.81 26.58
C ASN A 119 6.98 -14.98 26.09
N ARG A 120 6.84 -14.29 24.93
CA ARG A 120 7.83 -13.30 24.43
C ARG A 120 8.18 -12.19 25.43
N TYR A 121 7.32 -11.95 26.41
CA TYR A 121 7.45 -10.85 27.37
C TYR A 121 7.94 -11.32 28.75
N LYS A 122 8.28 -12.60 28.92
CA LYS A 122 8.69 -13.17 30.21
C LYS A 122 9.92 -12.45 30.80
N GLU A 123 10.85 -12.02 29.94
CA GLU A 123 12.05 -11.28 30.37
C GLU A 123 11.76 -9.89 30.93
N LEU A 124 10.55 -9.36 30.69
CA LEU A 124 10.09 -8.08 31.18
C LEU A 124 9.37 -8.18 32.53
N GLU A 125 9.10 -9.39 33.03
CA GLU A 125 8.43 -9.64 34.30
C GLU A 125 9.37 -9.39 35.50
N GLY A 126 8.81 -8.98 36.65
CA GLY A 126 9.57 -8.84 37.91
C GLY A 126 10.14 -7.45 38.22
N PHE A 127 9.92 -6.46 37.34
CA PHE A 127 10.31 -5.06 37.57
C PHE A 127 9.11 -4.18 37.97
N ASP A 128 9.36 -3.10 38.73
CA ASP A 128 8.33 -2.16 39.22
C ASP A 128 7.44 -1.56 38.10
N ASN A 129 7.94 -1.51 36.85
CA ASN A 129 7.23 -1.00 35.68
C ASN A 129 7.02 -2.05 34.57
N SER A 130 7.21 -3.34 34.89
CA SER A 130 7.08 -4.47 33.96
C SER A 130 5.80 -4.42 33.11
N LYS A 131 4.63 -4.25 33.74
CA LYS A 131 3.33 -4.17 33.06
C LYS A 131 3.27 -3.09 31.97
N LEU A 132 3.84 -1.93 32.26
CA LEU A 132 3.81 -0.77 31.37
C LEU A 132 4.68 -1.01 30.12
N VAL A 133 5.88 -1.54 30.34
CA VAL A 133 6.81 -1.90 29.26
C VAL A 133 6.20 -3.01 28.40
N MET A 134 5.68 -4.07 29.02
CA MET A 134 5.04 -5.18 28.32
C MET A 134 3.86 -4.73 27.44
N TYR A 135 3.01 -3.83 27.94
CA TYR A 135 1.89 -3.29 27.18
C TYR A 135 2.36 -2.56 25.91
N THR A 136 3.36 -1.68 26.06
CA THR A 136 3.89 -0.90 24.94
C THR A 136 4.65 -1.76 23.94
N THR A 137 5.45 -2.72 24.41
CA THR A 137 6.10 -3.70 23.53
C THR A 137 5.07 -4.49 22.73
N LYS A 138 3.98 -4.93 23.36
CA LYS A 138 2.90 -5.64 22.67
C LYS A 138 2.23 -4.79 21.59
N ARG A 139 1.99 -3.50 21.86
CA ARG A 139 1.44 -2.57 20.84
C ARG A 139 2.38 -2.40 19.66
N ILE A 140 3.67 -2.21 19.93
CA ILE A 140 4.70 -2.10 18.88
C ILE A 140 4.76 -3.38 18.03
N ASP A 141 4.71 -4.55 18.67
CA ASP A 141 4.71 -5.84 17.97
C ASP A 141 3.50 -5.98 17.04
N VAL A 142 2.31 -5.58 17.48
CA VAL A 142 1.10 -5.57 16.64
C VAL A 142 1.28 -4.60 15.47
N LEU A 143 1.73 -3.37 15.73
CA LEU A 143 1.96 -2.36 14.69
C LEU A 143 2.99 -2.79 13.65
N GLN A 144 4.08 -3.44 14.08
CA GLN A 144 5.10 -3.97 13.17
C GLN A 144 4.50 -5.00 12.23
N LYS A 145 3.62 -5.86 12.72
CA LYS A 145 2.95 -6.86 11.90
C LYS A 145 1.91 -6.23 10.97
N GLU A 146 1.09 -5.31 11.47
CA GLU A 146 0.15 -4.54 10.64
C GLU A 146 0.88 -3.85 9.49
N LEU A 147 2.01 -3.21 9.77
CA LEU A 147 2.84 -2.56 8.76
C LEU A 147 3.40 -3.55 7.74
N ALA A 148 3.85 -4.73 8.16
CA ALA A 148 4.33 -5.77 7.26
C ALA A 148 3.22 -6.28 6.32
N ILE A 149 2.00 -6.48 6.86
CA ILE A 149 0.83 -6.86 6.06
C ILE A 149 0.46 -5.74 5.08
N GLN A 150 0.48 -4.49 5.55
CA GLN A 150 0.16 -3.33 4.71
C GLN A 150 1.17 -3.16 3.56
N SER A 151 2.46 -3.35 3.84
CA SER A 151 3.51 -3.34 2.82
C SER A 151 3.25 -4.41 1.75
N LYS A 152 2.91 -5.64 2.16
CA LYS A 152 2.58 -6.72 1.24
C LYS A 152 1.31 -6.42 0.42
N SER A 153 0.30 -5.84 1.04
CA SER A 153 -0.95 -5.44 0.36
C SER A 153 -0.68 -4.39 -0.72
N LEU A 154 0.20 -3.42 -0.46
CA LEU A 154 0.61 -2.43 -1.45
C LEU A 154 1.33 -3.06 -2.66
N ASP A 155 2.15 -4.09 -2.46
CA ASP A 155 2.76 -4.84 -3.56
C ASP A 155 1.72 -5.57 -4.42
N GLU A 156 0.67 -6.12 -3.80
CA GLU A 156 -0.46 -6.73 -4.50
C GLU A 156 -1.23 -5.70 -5.32
N ILE A 157 -1.55 -4.55 -4.72
CA ILE A 157 -2.21 -3.42 -5.41
C ILE A 157 -1.38 -2.97 -6.61
N LEU A 158 -0.07 -2.82 -6.44
CA LEU A 158 0.81 -2.42 -7.54
C LEU A 158 0.80 -3.44 -8.69
N LYS A 159 0.76 -4.74 -8.39
CA LYS A 159 0.62 -5.79 -9.41
C LYS A 159 -0.73 -5.70 -10.13
N MET A 160 -1.82 -5.49 -9.40
CA MET A 160 -3.16 -5.30 -9.97
C MET A 160 -3.22 -4.06 -10.86
N ALA A 161 -2.64 -2.94 -10.41
CA ALA A 161 -2.54 -1.71 -11.19
C ALA A 161 -1.78 -1.92 -12.51
N LYS A 162 -0.61 -2.56 -12.46
CA LYS A 162 0.18 -2.89 -13.68
C LYS A 162 -0.57 -3.84 -14.62
N ALA A 163 -1.29 -4.82 -14.07
CA ALA A 163 -2.09 -5.74 -14.88
C ALA A 163 -3.27 -5.02 -15.54
N LYS A 164 -3.95 -4.12 -14.82
CA LYS A 164 -5.04 -3.30 -15.33
C LYS A 164 -4.56 -2.35 -16.42
N ASP A 165 -3.42 -1.70 -16.22
CA ASP A 165 -2.79 -0.82 -17.23
C ASP A 165 -2.50 -1.58 -18.53
N LYS A 166 -1.86 -2.75 -18.45
CA LYS A 166 -1.64 -3.62 -19.61
C LYS A 166 -2.95 -4.08 -20.27
N LEU A 167 -3.97 -4.38 -19.48
CA LEU A 167 -5.30 -4.74 -20.01
C LEU A 167 -5.88 -3.55 -20.77
N LEU A 168 -5.87 -2.36 -20.19
CA LEU A 168 -6.37 -1.15 -20.83
C LEU A 168 -5.62 -0.87 -22.12
N ALA A 169 -4.30 -1.03 -22.14
CA ALA A 169 -3.42 -0.89 -23.31
C ALA A 169 -3.77 -1.89 -24.45
N ALA A 170 -4.09 -3.14 -24.10
CA ALA A 170 -4.42 -4.21 -25.04
C ALA A 170 -5.86 -4.14 -25.59
N ILE A 171 -6.80 -3.46 -24.93
CA ILE A 171 -8.16 -3.34 -25.45
C ILE A 171 -8.13 -2.51 -26.75
N PRO A 172 -8.76 -2.98 -27.84
CA PRO A 172 -8.78 -2.30 -29.13
C PRO A 172 -9.72 -1.08 -29.15
N ALA A 173 -9.43 -0.07 -28.33
CA ALA A 173 -10.38 0.94 -27.87
C ALA A 173 -10.56 2.16 -28.80
N ILE A 174 -10.02 2.12 -30.02
CA ILE A 174 -10.08 3.23 -30.97
C ILE A 174 -10.58 2.75 -32.33
N GLN A 175 -11.08 3.68 -33.15
CA GLN A 175 -11.37 3.37 -34.54
C GLN A 175 -10.08 3.21 -35.34
N PRO A 176 -10.03 2.24 -36.28
CA PRO A 176 -8.84 1.98 -37.10
C PRO A 176 -8.62 3.02 -38.21
N VAL A 177 -9.64 3.85 -38.52
CA VAL A 177 -9.58 4.95 -39.49
C VAL A 177 -10.21 6.18 -38.84
N LYS A 178 -9.62 7.36 -39.05
CA LYS A 178 -10.16 8.62 -38.51
C LYS A 178 -11.43 9.03 -39.25
N ASN A 179 -12.41 9.57 -38.50
CA ASN A 179 -13.69 10.06 -39.02
C ASN A 179 -13.55 11.03 -40.21
N GLU A 180 -12.56 11.93 -40.18
CA GLU A 180 -12.28 12.92 -41.24
C GLU A 180 -11.95 12.28 -42.61
N ASN A 181 -11.55 11.02 -42.64
CA ASN A 181 -11.18 10.30 -43.85
C ASN A 181 -12.30 9.38 -44.37
N LEU A 182 -13.41 9.26 -43.65
CA LEU A 182 -14.53 8.42 -44.04
C LEU A 182 -15.35 9.12 -45.13
N LYS A 183 -15.72 8.37 -46.16
CA LYS A 183 -16.42 8.95 -47.32
C LYS A 183 -17.92 9.11 -47.15
N SER A 184 -18.56 8.39 -46.22
CA SER A 184 -19.94 8.57 -45.69
C SER A 184 -20.56 7.25 -45.21
N MET A 185 -20.12 6.09 -45.75
CA MET A 185 -20.69 4.79 -45.41
C MET A 185 -19.78 4.00 -44.48
N VAL A 186 -20.39 3.44 -43.43
CA VAL A 186 -19.81 2.43 -42.55
C VAL A 186 -20.78 1.26 -42.57
N SER A 187 -20.34 0.07 -42.97
CA SER A 187 -21.17 -1.14 -42.83
C SER A 187 -20.86 -1.80 -41.50
N GLY A 188 -21.88 -2.04 -40.68
CA GLY A 188 -21.73 -2.60 -39.34
C GLY A 188 -21.62 -4.13 -39.32
N PHE A 189 -21.31 -4.64 -38.13
CA PHE A 189 -21.34 -6.06 -37.80
C PHE A 189 -22.77 -6.60 -37.78
N GLY A 190 -23.00 -7.84 -38.25
CA GLY A 190 -24.31 -8.48 -38.24
C GLY A 190 -24.73 -9.03 -39.61
N TYR A 191 -25.99 -9.48 -39.73
CA TYR A 191 -26.48 -9.98 -41.02
C TYR A 191 -26.63 -8.85 -42.03
N ARG A 192 -26.03 -9.03 -43.21
CA ARG A 192 -26.00 -8.07 -44.32
C ARG A 192 -26.20 -8.75 -45.66
N THR A 193 -26.54 -7.96 -46.68
CA THR A 193 -26.58 -8.45 -48.06
C THR A 193 -25.17 -8.49 -48.62
N ASP A 194 -24.72 -9.66 -49.06
CA ASP A 194 -23.41 -9.85 -49.69
C ASP A 194 -23.38 -9.17 -51.08
N PRO A 195 -22.36 -8.33 -51.37
CA PRO A 195 -22.33 -7.51 -52.58
C PRO A 195 -22.24 -8.33 -53.88
N PHE A 196 -21.70 -9.53 -53.85
CA PHE A 196 -21.46 -10.34 -55.06
C PHE A 196 -22.54 -11.40 -55.31
N THR A 197 -23.07 -12.01 -54.25
CA THR A 197 -24.06 -13.09 -54.32
C THR A 197 -25.48 -12.60 -54.07
N LYS A 198 -25.64 -11.40 -53.51
CA LYS A 198 -26.92 -10.81 -53.06
C LYS A 198 -27.65 -11.65 -52.01
N ALA A 199 -26.98 -12.63 -51.42
CA ALA A 199 -27.51 -13.44 -50.32
C ALA A 199 -27.31 -12.74 -48.97
N ARG A 200 -28.16 -13.07 -47.99
CA ARG A 200 -27.98 -12.59 -46.61
C ARG A 200 -26.88 -13.42 -45.93
N LYS A 201 -25.82 -12.76 -45.47
CA LYS A 201 -24.65 -13.38 -44.83
C LYS A 201 -24.29 -12.63 -43.54
N MET A 202 -23.72 -13.33 -42.56
CA MET A 202 -23.17 -12.70 -41.37
C MET A 202 -21.89 -11.95 -41.74
N HIS A 203 -21.86 -10.64 -41.51
CA HIS A 203 -20.68 -9.79 -41.62
C HIS A 203 -19.97 -9.74 -40.26
N GLU A 204 -18.76 -10.28 -40.22
CA GLU A 204 -17.98 -10.52 -38.99
C GLU A 204 -17.17 -9.28 -38.55
N GLY A 205 -17.22 -8.20 -39.31
CA GLY A 205 -16.47 -6.98 -39.02
C GLY A 205 -17.29 -5.70 -39.15
N MET A 206 -16.56 -4.61 -39.30
CA MET A 206 -17.06 -3.32 -39.75
C MET A 206 -16.25 -2.85 -40.96
N ASP A 207 -16.95 -2.32 -41.96
CA ASP A 207 -16.33 -1.78 -43.16
C ASP A 207 -16.26 -0.26 -43.09
N PHE A 208 -15.06 0.29 -43.25
CA PHE A 208 -14.80 1.72 -43.26
C PHE A 208 -14.48 2.18 -44.68
N THR A 209 -15.44 2.79 -45.38
CA THR A 209 -15.22 3.32 -46.73
C THR A 209 -14.31 4.56 -46.68
N ALA A 210 -13.12 4.47 -47.27
CA ALA A 210 -12.14 5.55 -47.31
C ALA A 210 -11.36 5.55 -48.64
N LYS A 211 -10.55 6.59 -48.91
CA LYS A 211 -9.73 6.62 -50.13
C LYS A 211 -8.60 5.58 -50.02
N THR A 212 -8.22 4.96 -51.15
CA THR A 212 -6.99 4.16 -51.22
C THR A 212 -5.81 5.01 -50.73
N GLY A 213 -4.97 4.45 -49.86
CA GLY A 213 -3.86 5.17 -49.24
C GLY A 213 -4.21 5.88 -47.93
N THR A 214 -5.47 5.87 -47.47
CA THR A 214 -5.82 6.37 -46.13
C THR A 214 -5.09 5.55 -45.06
N PRO A 215 -4.43 6.18 -44.07
CA PRO A 215 -3.74 5.46 -42.99
C PRO A 215 -4.67 4.60 -42.15
N ILE A 216 -4.22 3.39 -41.82
CA ILE A 216 -4.88 2.46 -40.89
C ILE A 216 -4.08 2.43 -39.59
N PHE A 217 -4.77 2.60 -38.47
CA PHE A 217 -4.19 2.64 -37.13
C PHE A 217 -4.43 1.34 -36.37
N ALA A 218 -3.43 0.88 -35.62
CA ALA A 218 -3.61 -0.20 -34.66
C ALA A 218 -4.54 0.25 -33.53
N THR A 219 -5.57 -0.53 -33.25
CA THR A 219 -6.61 -0.13 -32.29
C THR A 219 -6.25 -0.42 -30.84
N GLY A 220 -5.21 -1.22 -30.60
CA GLY A 220 -4.65 -1.52 -29.28
C GLY A 220 -3.17 -1.86 -29.36
N ASP A 221 -2.50 -1.93 -28.21
CA ASP A 221 -1.11 -2.37 -28.12
C ASP A 221 -1.01 -3.87 -28.40
N GLY A 222 0.01 -4.33 -29.13
CA GLY A 222 0.12 -5.74 -29.45
C GLY A 222 1.37 -6.12 -30.24
N VAL A 223 1.33 -7.33 -30.78
CA VAL A 223 2.35 -7.86 -31.69
C VAL A 223 1.64 -8.27 -32.98
N VAL A 224 2.19 -7.86 -34.12
CA VAL A 224 1.72 -8.30 -35.44
C VAL A 224 1.95 -9.79 -35.56
N GLU A 225 0.88 -10.57 -35.58
CA GLU A 225 0.96 -12.00 -35.80
C GLU A 225 1.22 -12.28 -37.29
N ARG A 226 0.48 -11.58 -38.16
CA ARG A 226 0.54 -11.75 -39.61
C ARG A 226 0.44 -10.42 -40.32
N ALA A 227 1.14 -10.33 -41.44
CA ALA A 227 1.05 -9.25 -42.42
C ALA A 227 1.34 -9.88 -43.78
N ASP A 228 0.31 -10.50 -44.37
CA ASP A 228 0.42 -11.31 -45.57
C ASP A 228 -0.90 -11.29 -46.37
N ASN A 229 -0.95 -11.99 -47.49
CA ASN A 229 -2.12 -12.04 -48.39
C ASN A 229 -2.64 -13.46 -48.65
N THR A 230 -2.34 -14.39 -47.75
CA THR A 230 -2.64 -15.82 -47.95
C THR A 230 -4.03 -16.23 -47.47
N ALA A 231 -4.68 -15.40 -46.66
CA ALA A 231 -6.06 -15.64 -46.23
C ALA A 231 -7.03 -15.30 -47.37
N SER A 232 -7.83 -16.27 -47.78
CA SER A 232 -8.81 -16.12 -48.85
C SER A 232 -9.84 -15.02 -48.51
N GLY A 233 -10.26 -14.24 -49.50
CA GLY A 233 -11.23 -13.16 -49.34
C GLY A 233 -10.63 -11.83 -48.86
N PHE A 234 -9.82 -11.84 -47.81
CA PHE A 234 -9.31 -10.62 -47.17
C PHE A 234 -8.27 -9.83 -47.98
N GLY A 235 -7.65 -10.46 -48.99
CA GLY A 235 -6.56 -9.84 -49.74
C GLY A 235 -5.36 -9.56 -48.83
N ASN A 236 -4.74 -8.40 -49.00
CA ASN A 236 -3.67 -7.99 -48.09
C ASN A 236 -4.26 -7.69 -46.71
N HIS A 237 -3.81 -8.41 -45.69
CA HIS A 237 -4.36 -8.27 -44.35
C HIS A 237 -3.30 -8.30 -43.26
N ILE A 238 -3.64 -7.71 -42.12
CA ILE A 238 -2.82 -7.68 -40.91
C ILE A 238 -3.64 -8.29 -39.77
N VAL A 239 -3.01 -9.15 -38.98
CA VAL A 239 -3.59 -9.64 -37.71
C VAL A 239 -2.67 -9.20 -36.57
N ILE A 240 -3.25 -8.53 -35.57
CA ILE A 240 -2.53 -8.06 -34.38
C ILE A 240 -3.07 -8.77 -33.14
N ARG A 241 -2.17 -9.39 -32.39
CA ARG A 241 -2.47 -10.01 -31.10
C ARG A 241 -2.14 -9.04 -29.97
N HIS A 242 -3.16 -8.60 -29.24
CA HIS A 242 -3.02 -7.54 -28.23
C HIS A 242 -2.75 -8.05 -26.81
N GLY A 243 -3.25 -9.23 -26.48
CA GLY A 243 -3.17 -9.82 -25.14
C GLY A 243 -4.54 -9.91 -24.48
N PHE A 244 -4.61 -10.62 -23.34
CA PHE A 244 -5.87 -10.91 -22.64
C PHE A 244 -6.96 -11.55 -23.55
N GLY A 245 -6.54 -12.25 -24.61
CA GLY A 245 -7.42 -12.86 -25.60
C GLY A 245 -8.00 -11.91 -26.65
N TYR A 246 -7.52 -10.67 -26.75
CA TYR A 246 -7.88 -9.76 -27.83
C TYR A 246 -6.98 -9.94 -29.06
N GLU A 247 -7.60 -9.95 -30.22
CA GLU A 247 -6.97 -9.97 -31.54
C GLU A 247 -7.79 -9.08 -32.49
N THR A 248 -7.12 -8.45 -33.44
CA THR A 248 -7.77 -7.63 -34.48
C THR A 248 -7.28 -7.97 -35.86
N LEU A 249 -8.19 -7.92 -36.82
CA LEU A 249 -7.91 -8.17 -38.24
C LEU A 249 -8.22 -6.90 -39.05
N TYR A 250 -7.31 -6.58 -39.97
CA TYR A 250 -7.42 -5.44 -40.89
C TYR A 250 -7.24 -5.98 -42.30
N ALA A 251 -8.22 -5.83 -43.18
CA ALA A 251 -8.22 -6.43 -44.52
C ALA A 251 -8.37 -5.42 -45.66
N HIS A 252 -8.18 -5.92 -46.88
CA HIS A 252 -8.23 -5.17 -48.15
C HIS A 252 -7.17 -4.09 -48.28
N LEU A 253 -6.03 -4.19 -47.59
CA LEU A 253 -4.98 -3.18 -47.59
C LEU A 253 -4.37 -2.96 -48.99
N SER A 254 -3.95 -1.73 -49.27
CA SER A 254 -3.11 -1.44 -50.44
C SER A 254 -1.62 -1.67 -50.15
N LYS A 255 -1.19 -1.39 -48.91
CA LYS A 255 0.21 -1.48 -48.51
C LYS A 255 0.36 -1.72 -47.02
N TYR A 256 1.31 -2.58 -46.64
CA TYR A 256 1.73 -2.78 -45.26
C TYR A 256 2.72 -1.70 -44.80
N LYS A 257 2.61 -1.28 -43.55
CA LYS A 257 3.60 -0.44 -42.85
C LYS A 257 4.26 -1.15 -41.67
N CYS A 258 3.81 -2.37 -41.37
CA CYS A 258 4.38 -3.25 -40.34
C CYS A 258 4.76 -4.62 -40.93
N ARG A 259 5.37 -5.47 -40.09
CA ARG A 259 5.76 -6.86 -40.43
C ARG A 259 5.45 -7.80 -39.28
N ALA A 260 5.30 -9.10 -39.57
CA ALA A 260 5.11 -10.12 -38.53
C ALA A 260 6.21 -10.07 -37.45
N GLY A 261 5.81 -10.26 -36.20
CA GLY A 261 6.66 -10.16 -35.01
C GLY A 261 6.92 -8.73 -34.52
N GLN A 262 6.51 -7.69 -35.25
CA GLN A 262 6.68 -6.31 -34.81
C GLN A 262 5.75 -5.97 -33.64
N ARG A 263 6.30 -5.34 -32.60
CA ARG A 263 5.51 -4.71 -31.52
C ARG A 263 4.92 -3.40 -32.03
N ILE A 264 3.64 -3.20 -31.75
CA ILE A 264 2.86 -2.06 -32.19
C ILE A 264 2.17 -1.44 -30.98
N GLN A 265 2.15 -0.12 -30.92
CA GLN A 265 1.37 0.64 -29.95
C GLN A 265 0.07 1.09 -30.58
N ARG A 266 -0.95 1.27 -29.75
CA ARG A 266 -2.21 1.86 -30.19
C ARG A 266 -1.99 3.21 -30.85
N GLY A 267 -2.60 3.39 -32.02
CA GLY A 267 -2.45 4.61 -32.80
C GLY A 267 -1.24 4.62 -33.74
N ASP A 268 -0.43 3.57 -33.77
CA ASP A 268 0.58 3.40 -34.82
C ASP A 268 -0.07 3.14 -36.17
N ILE A 269 0.51 3.70 -37.24
CA ILE A 269 0.10 3.40 -38.61
C ILE A 269 0.66 2.03 -39.01
N ILE A 270 -0.23 1.07 -39.26
CA ILE A 270 0.11 -0.32 -39.58
C ILE A 270 0.01 -0.64 -41.08
N GLY A 271 -0.69 0.19 -41.83
CA GLY A 271 -0.88 0.03 -43.26
C GLY A 271 -1.78 1.11 -43.84
N TYR A 272 -2.25 0.87 -45.05
CA TYR A 272 -3.07 1.81 -45.79
C TYR A 272 -4.25 1.13 -46.47
N VAL A 273 -5.41 1.80 -46.44
CA VAL A 273 -6.66 1.35 -47.07
C VAL A 273 -6.43 1.04 -48.54
N GLY A 274 -7.09 -0.02 -49.04
CA GLY A 274 -7.03 -0.44 -50.43
C GLY A 274 -8.33 -1.11 -50.86
N SER A 275 -8.23 -1.97 -51.86
CA SER A 275 -9.35 -2.74 -52.42
C SER A 275 -8.83 -4.10 -52.92
N THR A 276 -7.94 -4.73 -52.15
CA THR A 276 -7.35 -6.02 -52.52
C THR A 276 -8.22 -7.18 -52.02
N GLY A 277 -8.12 -8.35 -52.67
CA GLY A 277 -8.97 -9.50 -52.33
C GLY A 277 -10.38 -9.35 -52.90
N ARG A 278 -11.38 -9.85 -52.17
CA ARG A 278 -12.79 -9.75 -52.52
C ARG A 278 -13.33 -8.44 -51.93
N SER A 279 -13.46 -7.41 -52.75
CA SER A 279 -13.79 -6.04 -52.31
C SER A 279 -14.55 -5.32 -53.42
N GLU A 280 -15.67 -4.67 -53.10
CA GLU A 280 -16.48 -3.89 -54.06
C GLU A 280 -15.83 -2.53 -54.41
N GLY A 281 -14.98 -2.01 -53.53
CA GLY A 281 -14.26 -0.76 -53.73
C GLY A 281 -13.39 -0.40 -52.53
N PRO A 282 -12.69 0.76 -52.55
CA PRO A 282 -11.77 1.11 -51.48
C PRO A 282 -12.41 1.23 -50.08
N HIS A 283 -12.06 0.30 -49.19
CA HIS A 283 -12.51 0.27 -47.81
C HIS A 283 -11.54 -0.54 -46.93
N LEU A 284 -11.67 -0.38 -45.61
CA LEU A 284 -11.04 -1.28 -44.63
C LEU A 284 -12.12 -2.17 -44.04
N HIS A 285 -11.96 -3.48 -44.16
CA HIS A 285 -12.69 -4.43 -43.33
C HIS A 285 -11.93 -4.66 -42.02
N TYR A 286 -12.60 -4.49 -40.89
CA TYR A 286 -12.01 -4.54 -39.55
C TYR A 286 -12.80 -5.45 -38.61
N GLU A 287 -12.11 -6.41 -38.00
CA GLU A 287 -12.71 -7.33 -37.03
C GLU A 287 -12.04 -7.20 -35.66
N VAL A 288 -12.83 -7.47 -34.62
CA VAL A 288 -12.33 -7.65 -33.26
C VAL A 288 -12.67 -9.05 -32.80
N HIS A 289 -11.68 -9.76 -32.28
CA HIS A 289 -11.80 -11.11 -31.77
C HIS A 289 -11.52 -11.11 -30.27
N LYS A 290 -12.36 -11.80 -29.51
CA LYS A 290 -12.20 -12.04 -28.07
C LYS A 290 -12.24 -13.53 -27.79
N ASN A 291 -11.12 -14.09 -27.33
CA ASN A 291 -10.96 -15.51 -27.03
C ASN A 291 -11.34 -16.41 -28.23
N GLY A 292 -10.91 -16.02 -29.44
CA GLY A 292 -11.19 -16.75 -30.68
C GLY A 292 -12.61 -16.62 -31.22
N LYS A 293 -13.44 -15.73 -30.64
CA LYS A 293 -14.77 -15.41 -31.16
C LYS A 293 -14.80 -13.98 -31.67
N VAL A 294 -15.39 -13.80 -32.85
CA VAL A 294 -15.67 -12.49 -33.41
C VAL A 294 -16.68 -11.75 -32.53
N VAL A 295 -16.44 -10.47 -32.27
CA VAL A 295 -17.34 -9.58 -31.51
C VAL A 295 -17.54 -8.26 -32.25
N ASN A 296 -18.69 -7.63 -32.05
CA ASN A 296 -19.00 -6.35 -32.69
C ASN A 296 -17.94 -5.27 -32.34
N PRO A 297 -17.17 -4.75 -33.32
CA PRO A 297 -16.14 -3.73 -33.10
C PRO A 297 -16.67 -2.42 -32.50
N LEU A 298 -17.95 -2.08 -32.76
CA LEU A 298 -18.60 -0.87 -32.24
C LEU A 298 -18.54 -0.78 -30.71
N ASN A 299 -18.53 -1.93 -30.03
CA ASN A 299 -18.48 -2.01 -28.56
C ASN A 299 -17.16 -1.51 -27.96
N PHE A 300 -16.17 -1.16 -28.77
CA PHE A 300 -14.83 -0.79 -28.32
C PHE A 300 -14.49 0.70 -28.47
N TYR A 301 -15.28 1.50 -29.18
CA TYR A 301 -14.89 2.88 -29.51
C TYR A 301 -15.08 3.90 -28.37
N TYR A 302 -15.50 3.50 -27.18
CA TYR A 302 -15.92 4.37 -26.07
C TYR A 302 -14.82 5.27 -25.46
N GLY A 303 -13.54 5.15 -25.85
CA GLY A 303 -12.43 5.91 -25.26
C GLY A 303 -12.01 7.18 -26.01
N ASN A 304 -12.25 7.24 -27.32
CA ASN A 304 -11.63 8.24 -28.21
C ASN A 304 -12.61 9.02 -29.08
N ILE A 305 -13.90 8.82 -28.91
CA ILE A 305 -14.95 9.59 -29.61
C ILE A 305 -15.94 10.15 -28.60
N SER A 306 -16.50 11.31 -28.93
CA SER A 306 -17.56 11.93 -28.14
C SER A 306 -18.82 11.06 -28.15
N ALA A 307 -19.69 11.22 -27.15
CA ALA A 307 -20.97 10.51 -27.11
C ALA A 307 -21.82 10.75 -28.37
N VAL A 308 -21.77 11.97 -28.92
CA VAL A 308 -22.47 12.34 -30.16
C VAL A 308 -21.93 11.56 -31.36
N GLU A 309 -20.60 11.46 -31.49
CA GLU A 309 -19.96 10.67 -32.56
C GLU A 309 -20.25 9.18 -32.42
N TYR A 310 -20.23 8.64 -31.20
CA TYR A 310 -20.57 7.24 -30.95
C TYR A 310 -21.99 6.91 -31.42
N VAL A 311 -22.97 7.76 -31.07
CA VAL A 311 -24.35 7.59 -31.51
C VAL A 311 -24.47 7.66 -33.03
N ALA A 312 -23.77 8.61 -33.68
CA ALA A 312 -23.77 8.71 -35.13
C ALA A 312 -23.22 7.46 -35.81
N ILE A 313 -22.09 6.92 -35.32
CA ILE A 313 -21.49 5.70 -35.85
C ILE A 313 -22.38 4.48 -35.57
N ALA A 314 -22.98 4.40 -34.38
CA ALA A 314 -23.91 3.31 -34.04
C ALA A 314 -25.13 3.32 -34.98
N GLN A 315 -25.71 4.48 -35.25
CA GLN A 315 -26.82 4.61 -36.19
C GLN A 315 -26.44 4.18 -37.62
N LEU A 316 -25.25 4.58 -38.10
CA LEU A 316 -24.74 4.16 -39.41
C LEU A 316 -24.45 2.67 -39.45
N ALA A 317 -23.86 2.13 -38.37
CA ALA A 317 -23.53 0.72 -38.25
C ALA A 317 -24.78 -0.15 -38.14
N ASP A 318 -25.86 0.30 -37.51
CA ASP A 318 -27.11 -0.48 -37.33
C ASP A 318 -27.99 -0.51 -38.58
N GLN A 319 -27.85 0.46 -39.49
CA GLN A 319 -28.58 0.44 -40.76
C GLN A 319 -28.21 -0.81 -41.56
N GLU A 320 -29.17 -1.72 -41.75
CA GLU A 320 -29.01 -2.92 -42.59
C GLU A 320 -28.77 -2.49 -44.05
N ASN A 321 -27.49 -2.46 -44.42
CA ASN A 321 -27.01 -2.09 -45.74
C ASN A 321 -26.26 -3.29 -46.38
N GLN A 322 -25.69 -3.08 -47.56
CA GLN A 322 -24.78 -4.05 -48.21
C GLN A 322 -23.41 -4.03 -47.50
N SER A 323 -22.75 -5.18 -47.32
CA SER A 323 -21.31 -5.21 -46.98
C SER A 323 -20.47 -4.83 -48.20
N PHE A 324 -19.18 -4.58 -48.01
CA PHE A 324 -18.25 -4.29 -49.11
C PHE A 324 -17.41 -5.50 -49.55
N ASP A 325 -17.53 -6.64 -48.85
CA ASP A 325 -16.88 -7.92 -49.13
C ASP A 325 -17.81 -9.15 -49.02
#